data_AF-A0A0J8DUQ8-F1
#
_entry.id   AF-A0A0J8DUQ8-F1
#
_cell.length_a   1.000
_cell.length_b   1.000
_cell.length_c   1.000
_cell.angle_alpha   90.00
_cell.angle_beta   90.00
_cell.angle_gamma   90.00
#
_symmetry.space_group_name_H-M   'P 1'
#
loop_
_entity.id
_entity.type
_entity.pdbx_description
1 polymer ?
#
loop_
_entity_poly.entity_id
_entity_poly.type
_entity_poly.pdbx_seq_one_letter_code
_entity_poly.pdbx_strand_id
1 'polypeptide(L)'
;DEHRWSRRRHPRQVQPSVNAAISLELRSRVTQTCMIAIATLSCFRIQLVPNASLVMLAANGALYQIAMLNPLYRIRSLTESGRWLEALSLALDLYQAEDHIEERSLLTSRLRTLILSYLKANSGSDMEAVYANVFYYCISFNNVEFLFDDVFKHSASHLTSFLNAVLDAVETSSDVRRVPLRVVTECVSAFRDSPRLERCLSVLEPTDIDKLRPICVQNRMWSAL
;
A
#
# COMPACT_ATOMS: atom_id res chain seq x y z
N ASP A 1 26.74 0.69 -55.60
CA ASP A 1 28.16 0.70 -55.19
C ASP A 1 28.26 1.44 -53.86
N GLU A 2 27.78 0.90 -52.74
CA GLU A 2 28.24 -0.33 -52.08
C GLU A 2 29.77 -0.39 -51.92
N HIS A 3 30.26 0.04 -50.76
CA HIS A 3 31.07 -0.76 -49.84
C HIS A 3 31.38 0.03 -48.55
N ARG A 4 30.89 -0.46 -47.40
CA ARG A 4 31.67 -1.00 -46.26
C ARG A 4 32.77 -0.03 -45.77
N TRP A 5 32.82 0.39 -44.51
CA TRP A 5 33.08 -0.48 -43.36
C TRP A 5 32.36 -0.01 -42.08
N SER A 6 31.69 -0.99 -41.48
CA SER A 6 31.05 -1.05 -40.18
C SER A 6 32.03 -0.90 -39.00
N ARG A 7 31.82 0.09 -38.13
CA ARG A 7 32.35 0.08 -36.75
C ARG A 7 31.36 -0.61 -35.83
N ARG A 8 31.64 -1.88 -35.53
CA ARG A 8 30.98 -2.67 -34.47
C ARG A 8 31.27 -2.02 -33.10
N ARG A 9 30.24 -1.54 -32.43
CA ARG A 9 30.27 -1.39 -30.97
C ARG A 9 30.01 -2.78 -30.39
N HIS A 10 30.99 -3.31 -29.66
CA HIS A 10 30.78 -4.51 -28.85
C HIS A 10 29.70 -4.21 -27.79
N PRO A 11 28.67 -5.06 -27.64
CA PRO A 11 27.83 -5.01 -26.47
C PRO A 11 28.69 -5.46 -25.28
N ARG A 12 28.83 -4.59 -24.28
CA ARG A 12 29.26 -5.03 -22.94
C ARG A 12 28.17 -5.99 -22.47
N GLN A 13 28.46 -7.29 -22.54
CA GLN A 13 27.75 -8.30 -21.77
C GLN A 13 27.92 -7.92 -20.30
N VAL A 14 26.86 -7.37 -19.71
CA VAL A 14 26.72 -7.30 -18.25
C VAL A 14 26.51 -8.74 -17.82
N GLN A 15 27.58 -9.42 -17.42
CA GLN A 15 27.46 -10.68 -16.71
C GLN A 15 26.61 -10.42 -15.46
N PRO A 16 25.46 -11.08 -15.27
CA PRO A 16 24.80 -11.06 -13.98
C PRO A 16 25.80 -11.61 -12.95
N SER A 17 25.97 -10.87 -11.86
CA SER A 17 26.85 -11.30 -10.77
C SER A 17 26.45 -12.71 -10.35
N VAL A 18 27.43 -13.55 -10.07
CA VAL A 18 27.25 -14.96 -9.66
C VAL A 18 26.24 -15.07 -8.50
N ASN A 19 26.12 -14.03 -7.67
CA ASN A 19 25.14 -13.92 -6.59
C ASN A 19 23.68 -13.78 -7.06
N ALA A 20 23.41 -13.17 -8.21
CA ALA A 20 22.06 -13.02 -8.77
C ALA A 20 21.58 -14.34 -9.40
N ALA A 21 22.47 -15.08 -10.06
CA ALA A 21 22.17 -16.40 -10.62
C ALA A 21 21.92 -17.43 -9.50
N ILE A 22 22.77 -17.44 -8.46
CA ILE A 22 22.60 -18.29 -7.27
C ILE A 22 21.28 -17.94 -6.54
N SER A 23 20.93 -16.66 -6.42
CA SER A 23 19.68 -16.22 -5.75
C SER A 23 18.41 -16.62 -6.51
N LEU A 24 18.44 -16.61 -7.85
CA LEU A 24 17.31 -17.05 -8.68
C LEU A 24 17.17 -18.57 -8.70
N GLU A 25 18.28 -19.30 -8.75
CA GLU A 25 18.27 -20.76 -8.70
C GLU A 25 17.89 -21.29 -7.31
N LEU A 26 18.31 -20.61 -6.23
CA LEU A 26 17.83 -20.88 -4.87
C LEU A 26 16.35 -20.53 -4.69
N ARG A 27 15.85 -19.42 -5.25
CA ARG A 27 14.41 -19.11 -5.19
C ARG A 27 13.57 -20.11 -5.97
N SER A 28 14.03 -20.53 -7.15
CA SER A 28 13.37 -21.55 -7.99
C SER A 28 13.37 -22.92 -7.32
N ARG A 29 14.50 -23.33 -6.73
CA ARG A 29 14.59 -24.60 -6.00
C ARG A 29 13.82 -24.53 -4.68
N VAL A 30 13.89 -23.45 -3.90
CA VAL A 30 13.09 -23.30 -2.66
C VAL A 30 11.60 -23.29 -2.96
N THR A 31 11.14 -22.65 -4.05
CA THR A 31 9.73 -22.73 -4.46
C THR A 31 9.35 -24.13 -4.95
N GLN A 32 10.20 -24.83 -5.70
CA GLN A 32 9.95 -26.23 -6.08
C GLN A 32 9.96 -27.18 -4.88
N THR A 33 10.88 -27.04 -3.94
CA THR A 33 10.95 -27.90 -2.75
C THR A 33 9.82 -27.59 -1.77
N CYS A 34 9.42 -26.31 -1.63
CA CYS A 34 8.20 -25.94 -0.90
C CYS A 34 6.96 -26.51 -1.58
N MET A 35 6.85 -26.47 -2.92
CA MET A 35 5.73 -27.08 -3.64
C MET A 35 5.71 -28.61 -3.53
N ILE A 36 6.87 -29.27 -3.51
CA ILE A 36 6.95 -30.73 -3.32
C ILE A 36 6.58 -31.10 -1.88
N ALA A 37 7.06 -30.35 -0.88
CA ALA A 37 6.66 -30.56 0.51
C ALA A 37 5.14 -30.39 0.68
N ILE A 38 4.54 -29.36 0.08
CA ILE A 38 3.09 -29.12 0.09
C ILE A 38 2.33 -30.19 -0.69
N ALA A 39 2.86 -30.69 -1.82
CA ALA A 39 2.23 -31.73 -2.63
C ALA A 39 2.26 -33.12 -1.94
N THR A 40 3.34 -33.47 -1.24
CA THR A 40 3.41 -34.71 -0.44
C THR A 40 2.62 -34.65 0.87
N LEU A 41 2.16 -33.45 1.27
CA LEU A 41 1.31 -33.20 2.43
C LEU A 41 -0.18 -33.15 2.10
N SER A 42 -0.57 -33.46 0.86
CA SER A 42 -1.97 -33.50 0.40
C SER A 42 -2.89 -34.47 1.16
N CYS A 43 -2.34 -35.35 2.01
CA CYS A 43 -3.12 -36.25 2.88
C CYS A 43 -3.32 -35.73 4.31
N PHE A 44 -2.69 -34.62 4.71
CA PHE A 44 -2.90 -34.01 6.03
C PHE A 44 -3.31 -32.55 5.85
N ARG A 45 -4.52 -32.21 6.32
CA ARG A 45 -4.88 -30.82 6.62
C ARG A 45 -3.96 -30.33 7.74
N ILE A 46 -2.75 -29.89 7.41
CA ILE A 46 -1.88 -29.24 8.37
C ILE A 46 -2.38 -27.81 8.50
N GLN A 47 -3.16 -27.55 9.54
CA GLN A 47 -3.28 -26.20 10.08
C GLN A 47 -1.89 -25.81 10.58
N LEU A 48 -1.22 -24.94 9.83
CA LEU A 48 0.10 -24.44 10.18
C LEU A 48 -0.03 -23.49 11.39
N VAL A 49 0.49 -23.92 12.54
CA VAL A 49 0.46 -23.13 13.77
C VAL A 49 1.58 -22.09 13.75
N PRO A 50 1.30 -20.79 14.00
CA PRO A 50 2.33 -19.76 14.07
C PRO A 50 3.36 -20.07 15.18
N ASN A 51 4.62 -19.76 14.92
CA ASN A 51 5.81 -20.07 15.74
C ASN A 51 6.23 -21.56 15.74
N ALA A 52 5.76 -22.37 14.80
CA ALA A 52 6.32 -23.69 14.55
C ALA A 52 7.68 -23.60 13.84
N SER A 53 8.64 -24.45 14.24
CA SER A 53 9.89 -24.62 13.49
C SER A 53 9.96 -26.02 12.91
N LEU A 54 10.13 -26.12 11.60
CA LEU A 54 10.30 -27.38 10.90
C LEU A 54 11.77 -27.56 10.58
N VAL A 55 12.33 -28.72 10.92
CA VAL A 55 13.70 -29.09 10.57
C VAL A 55 13.62 -30.04 9.38
N MET A 56 14.30 -29.68 8.29
CA MET A 56 14.35 -30.47 7.06
C MET A 56 15.81 -30.87 6.80
N LEU A 57 16.05 -32.18 6.68
CA LEU A 57 17.33 -32.71 6.20
C LEU A 57 17.25 -32.85 4.68
N ALA A 58 18.03 -32.07 3.95
CA ALA A 58 18.11 -32.17 2.50
C ALA A 58 18.93 -33.39 2.07
N ALA A 59 18.72 -33.84 0.83
CA ALA A 59 19.39 -35.02 0.26
C ALA A 59 20.93 -34.90 0.21
N ASN A 60 21.47 -33.69 0.29
CA ASN A 60 22.91 -33.41 0.38
C ASN A 60 23.44 -33.46 1.84
N GLY A 61 22.62 -33.82 2.82
CA GLY A 61 22.96 -33.85 4.24
C GLY A 61 22.88 -32.50 4.95
N ALA A 62 22.47 -31.42 4.28
CA ALA A 62 22.29 -30.12 4.92
C ALA A 62 21.00 -30.06 5.75
N LEU A 63 21.10 -29.57 6.98
CA LEU A 63 19.97 -29.32 7.87
C LEU A 63 19.49 -27.88 7.68
N TYR A 64 18.21 -27.72 7.36
CA TYR A 64 17.52 -26.44 7.27
C TYR A 64 16.49 -26.34 8.38
N GLN A 65 16.53 -25.27 9.16
CA GLN A 65 15.45 -24.91 10.08
C GLN A 65 14.57 -23.85 9.41
N ILE A 66 13.33 -24.22 9.13
CA ILE A 66 12.30 -23.31 8.62
C ILE A 66 11.45 -22.90 9.82
N ALA A 67 11.67 -21.70 10.33
CA ALA A 67 10.84 -21.11 11.37
C ALA A 67 9.66 -20.37 10.74
N MET A 68 8.44 -20.80 11.05
CA MET A 68 7.23 -20.04 10.74
C MET A 68 7.02 -19.00 11.83
N LEU A 69 7.59 -17.81 11.65
CA LEU A 69 7.40 -16.71 12.59
C LEU A 69 5.99 -16.13 12.47
N ASN A 70 5.38 -15.80 13.61
CA ASN A 70 4.15 -15.02 13.61
C ASN A 70 4.39 -13.72 12.80
N PRO A 71 3.61 -13.47 11.74
CA PRO A 71 3.85 -12.34 10.86
C PRO A 71 3.68 -10.99 11.57
N LEU A 72 2.96 -10.93 12.69
CA LEU A 72 2.88 -9.75 13.57
C LEU A 72 4.24 -9.41 14.22
N TYR A 73 5.05 -10.41 14.56
CA TYR A 73 6.40 -10.19 15.06
C TYR A 73 7.28 -9.57 13.97
N ARG A 74 7.10 -10.03 12.72
CA ARG A 74 7.83 -9.47 11.58
C ARG A 74 7.43 -8.02 11.31
N ILE A 75 6.13 -7.70 11.34
CA ILE A 75 5.63 -6.32 11.24
C ILE A 75 6.27 -5.44 12.32
N ARG A 76 6.26 -5.90 13.58
CA ARG A 76 6.88 -5.17 14.68
C ARG A 76 8.37 -4.91 14.45
N SER A 77 9.13 -5.93 14.08
CA SER A 77 10.56 -5.79 13.77
C SER A 77 10.81 -4.80 12.63
N LEU A 78 9.97 -4.81 11.59
CA LEU A 78 10.06 -3.85 10.49
C LEU A 78 9.79 -2.42 10.96
N THR A 79 8.74 -2.21 11.78
CA THR A 79 8.44 -0.89 12.35
C THR A 79 9.57 -0.37 13.25
N GLU A 80 10.16 -1.22 14.09
CA GLU A 80 11.28 -0.85 14.97
C GLU A 80 12.55 -0.50 14.17
N SER A 81 12.74 -1.12 13.00
CA SER A 81 13.83 -0.81 12.07
C SER A 81 13.56 0.39 11.14
N GLY A 82 12.41 1.08 11.28
CA GLY A 82 12.01 2.20 10.43
C GLY A 82 11.54 1.81 9.02
N ARG A 83 11.38 0.52 8.72
CA ARG A 83 10.96 -0.01 7.42
C ARG A 83 9.44 -0.03 7.32
N TRP A 84 8.83 1.15 7.40
CA TRP A 84 7.37 1.31 7.55
C TRP A 84 6.54 0.83 6.35
N LEU A 85 6.97 1.13 5.12
CA LEU A 85 6.21 0.75 3.93
C LEU A 85 6.12 -0.78 3.79
N GLU A 86 7.19 -1.48 4.14
CA GLU A 86 7.22 -2.94 4.11
C GLU A 86 6.42 -3.56 5.25
N ALA A 87 6.37 -2.88 6.40
CA ALA A 87 5.50 -3.28 7.51
C ALA A 87 4.03 -3.14 7.13
N LEU A 88 3.65 -2.04 6.46
CA LEU A 88 2.30 -1.79 5.98
C LEU A 88 1.91 -2.74 4.85
N SER A 89 2.80 -3.01 3.90
CA SER A 89 2.54 -3.97 2.82
C SER A 89 2.33 -5.38 3.40
N LEU A 90 3.18 -5.82 4.32
CA LEU A 90 3.01 -7.12 4.97
C LEU A 90 1.71 -7.20 5.78
N ALA A 91 1.32 -6.12 6.46
CA ALA A 91 0.06 -6.08 7.19
C ALA A 91 -1.17 -6.14 6.26
N LEU A 92 -1.08 -5.51 5.08
CA LEU A 92 -2.10 -5.59 4.04
C LEU A 92 -2.20 -7.01 3.47
N ASP A 93 -1.06 -7.67 3.19
CA ASP A 93 -1.03 -9.05 2.70
C ASP A 93 -1.73 -10.00 3.70
N LEU A 94 -1.49 -9.81 5.00
CA LEU A 94 -2.18 -10.58 6.05
C LEU A 94 -3.69 -10.32 6.06
N TYR A 95 -4.09 -9.07 5.90
CA TYR A 95 -5.50 -8.71 5.83
C TYR A 95 -6.20 -9.35 4.63
N GLN A 96 -5.54 -9.36 3.46
CA GLN A 96 -6.09 -9.92 2.23
C GLN A 96 -6.12 -11.45 2.24
N ALA A 97 -5.18 -12.09 2.95
CA ALA A 97 -5.15 -13.54 3.14
C ALA A 97 -6.16 -14.07 4.16
N GLU A 98 -6.78 -13.19 4.97
CA GLU A 98 -7.72 -13.58 6.02
C GLU A 98 -9.15 -13.70 5.47
N ASP A 99 -9.70 -14.92 5.50
CA ASP A 99 -11.05 -15.23 5.01
C ASP A 99 -12.12 -15.11 6.10
N HIS A 100 -11.75 -15.15 7.38
CA HIS A 100 -12.69 -15.06 8.51
C HIS A 100 -13.08 -13.60 8.80
N ILE A 101 -14.38 -13.30 8.72
CA ILE A 101 -14.91 -11.93 8.89
C ILE A 101 -14.55 -11.33 10.27
N GLU A 102 -14.64 -12.13 11.34
CA GLU A 102 -14.32 -11.66 12.70
C GLU A 102 -12.83 -11.30 12.82
N GLU A 103 -11.95 -12.14 12.31
CA GLU A 103 -10.49 -11.90 12.32
C GLU A 103 -10.12 -10.71 11.43
N ARG A 104 -10.79 -10.57 10.28
CA ARG A 104 -10.64 -9.43 9.38
C ARG A 104 -11.01 -8.09 10.04
N SER A 105 -12.03 -8.06 10.90
CA SER A 105 -12.39 -6.87 11.67
C SER A 105 -11.28 -6.45 12.64
N LEU A 106 -10.66 -7.43 13.31
CA LEU A 106 -9.54 -7.22 14.22
C LEU A 106 -8.28 -6.76 13.48
N LEU A 107 -7.98 -7.35 12.32
CA LEU A 107 -6.89 -6.92 11.44
C LEU A 107 -7.12 -5.51 10.91
N THR A 108 -8.37 -5.13 10.60
CA THR A 108 -8.72 -3.75 10.22
C THR A 108 -8.34 -2.75 11.31
N SER A 109 -8.69 -3.03 12.56
CA SER A 109 -8.35 -2.18 13.71
C SER A 109 -6.82 -2.05 13.89
N ARG A 110 -6.09 -3.15 13.72
CA ARG A 110 -4.61 -3.15 13.77
C ARG A 110 -3.99 -2.36 12.63
N LEU A 111 -4.48 -2.50 11.41
CA LEU A 111 -4.04 -1.74 10.24
C LEU A 111 -4.24 -0.23 10.45
N ARG A 112 -5.43 0.19 10.93
CA ARG A 112 -5.70 1.59 11.27
C ARG A 112 -4.67 2.14 12.27
N THR A 113 -4.40 1.38 13.34
CA THR A 113 -3.42 1.76 14.36
C THR A 113 -2.00 1.86 13.78
N LEU A 114 -1.63 0.92 12.90
CA LEU A 114 -0.33 0.90 12.23
C LEU A 114 -0.17 2.12 11.30
N ILE A 115 -1.22 2.50 10.58
CA ILE A 115 -1.24 3.69 9.71
C ILE A 115 -1.10 4.98 10.51
N LEU A 116 -1.83 5.13 11.62
CA LEU A 116 -1.65 6.30 12.49
C LEU A 116 -0.25 6.36 13.09
N SER A 117 0.33 5.21 13.42
CA SER A 117 1.71 5.11 13.90
C SER A 117 2.72 5.51 12.82
N TYR A 118 2.48 5.11 11.56
CA TYR A 118 3.27 5.51 10.41
C TYR A 118 3.23 7.03 10.19
N LEU A 119 2.05 7.65 10.23
CA LEU A 119 1.88 9.09 10.14
C LEU A 119 2.66 9.82 11.23
N LYS A 120 2.55 9.36 12.48
CA LYS A 120 3.25 9.94 13.61
C LYS A 120 4.77 9.80 13.49
N ALA A 121 5.25 8.64 13.04
CA ALA A 121 6.68 8.38 12.88
C ALA A 121 7.32 9.19 11.74
N ASN A 122 6.52 9.64 10.76
CA ASN A 122 7.01 10.34 9.57
C ASN A 122 6.60 11.82 9.50
N SER A 123 6.15 12.42 10.61
CA SER A 123 5.68 13.82 10.65
C SER A 123 6.75 14.86 10.27
N GLY A 124 8.03 14.49 10.32
CA GLY A 124 9.15 15.34 9.88
C GLY A 124 9.62 15.09 8.44
N SER A 125 8.94 14.21 7.70
CA SER A 125 9.30 13.83 6.32
C SER A 125 8.46 14.60 5.29
N ASP A 126 8.62 14.26 4.01
CA ASP A 126 7.74 14.72 2.95
C ASP A 126 6.32 14.16 3.15
N MET A 127 5.45 14.98 3.73
CA MET A 127 4.09 14.58 4.10
C MET A 127 3.19 14.32 2.90
N GLU A 128 3.47 14.88 1.72
CA GLU A 128 2.70 14.62 0.52
C GLU A 128 2.86 13.16 0.08
N ALA A 129 4.11 12.68 0.02
CA ALA A 129 4.42 11.27 -0.24
C ALA A 129 3.89 10.34 0.86
N VAL A 130 3.95 10.75 2.13
CA VAL A 130 3.41 9.98 3.25
C VAL A 130 1.89 9.82 3.12
N TYR A 131 1.15 10.89 2.84
CA TYR A 131 -0.30 10.80 2.65
C TYR A 131 -0.65 9.98 1.42
N ALA A 132 0.05 10.12 0.29
CA ALA A 132 -0.18 9.28 -0.89
C ALA A 132 -0.10 7.77 -0.55
N ASN A 133 0.90 7.38 0.24
CA ASN A 133 1.00 6.00 0.74
C ASN A 133 -0.18 5.62 1.63
N VAL A 134 -0.59 6.49 2.57
CA VAL A 134 -1.74 6.23 3.45
C VAL A 134 -3.03 6.04 2.66
N PHE A 135 -3.29 6.88 1.66
CA PHE A 135 -4.43 6.75 0.75
C PHE A 135 -4.39 5.41 0.00
N TYR A 136 -3.24 5.06 -0.58
CA TYR A 136 -3.05 3.77 -1.25
C TYR A 136 -3.43 2.59 -0.33
N TYR A 137 -2.92 2.56 0.90
CA TYR A 137 -3.25 1.48 1.83
C TYR A 137 -4.73 1.49 2.22
N CYS A 138 -5.31 2.63 2.58
CA CYS A 138 -6.72 2.71 2.99
C CYS A 138 -7.71 2.30 1.90
N ILE A 139 -7.40 2.63 0.64
CA ILE A 139 -8.16 2.13 -0.52
C ILE A 139 -8.00 0.61 -0.64
N SER A 140 -6.78 0.10 -0.49
CA SER A 140 -6.46 -1.32 -0.67
C SER A 140 -7.13 -2.28 0.33
N PHE A 141 -7.49 -1.83 1.54
CA PHE A 141 -8.29 -2.62 2.49
C PHE A 141 -9.73 -2.08 2.66
N ASN A 142 -10.22 -1.32 1.67
CA ASN A 142 -11.59 -0.84 1.54
C ASN A 142 -12.12 -0.09 2.79
N ASN A 143 -11.32 0.85 3.31
CA ASN A 143 -11.65 1.61 4.51
C ASN A 143 -11.46 3.12 4.28
N VAL A 144 -12.18 3.62 3.29
CA VAL A 144 -12.08 5.02 2.84
C VAL A 144 -12.59 5.99 3.91
N GLU A 145 -13.59 5.60 4.72
CA GLU A 145 -14.11 6.45 5.82
C GLU A 145 -13.02 6.84 6.83
N PHE A 146 -12.10 5.92 7.13
CA PHE A 146 -10.99 6.16 8.04
C PHE A 146 -10.05 7.29 7.56
N LEU A 147 -9.91 7.49 6.24
CA LEU A 147 -9.14 8.61 5.68
C LEU A 147 -9.74 9.95 6.09
N PHE A 148 -11.05 10.06 6.03
CA PHE A 148 -11.73 11.33 6.24
C PHE A 148 -12.07 11.59 7.69
N ASP A 149 -12.07 10.57 8.56
CA ASP A 149 -12.26 10.70 10.00
C ASP A 149 -10.94 10.87 10.76
N ASP A 150 -10.19 9.79 10.93
CA ASP A 150 -9.06 9.78 11.85
C ASP A 150 -7.80 10.35 11.21
N VAL A 151 -7.54 10.02 9.94
CA VAL A 151 -6.38 10.58 9.22
C VAL A 151 -6.55 12.09 9.01
N PHE A 152 -7.77 12.55 8.73
CA PHE A 152 -8.07 13.98 8.64
C PHE A 152 -7.80 14.72 9.95
N LYS A 153 -8.21 14.17 11.11
CA LYS A 153 -7.87 14.78 12.42
C LYS A 153 -6.36 14.90 12.64
N HIS A 154 -5.59 13.92 12.18
CA HIS A 154 -4.14 13.94 12.23
C HIS A 154 -3.49 14.93 11.23
N SER A 155 -4.24 15.42 10.24
CA SER A 155 -3.71 16.29 9.20
C SER A 155 -3.58 17.76 9.57
N ALA A 156 -4.00 18.18 10.78
CA ALA A 156 -4.04 19.59 11.18
C ALA A 156 -2.73 20.37 10.92
N SER A 157 -1.57 19.73 11.16
CA SER A 157 -0.26 20.35 10.93
C SER A 157 0.21 20.34 9.47
N HIS A 158 -0.39 19.52 8.61
CA HIS A 158 0.01 19.27 7.23
C HIS A 158 -1.22 19.23 6.30
N LEU A 159 -2.19 20.12 6.56
CA LEU A 159 -3.51 20.07 5.93
C LEU A 159 -3.41 20.16 4.41
N THR A 160 -2.62 21.08 3.88
CA THR A 160 -2.46 21.25 2.42
C THR A 160 -1.95 19.97 1.74
N SER A 161 -0.98 19.26 2.35
CA SER A 161 -0.47 18.00 1.81
C SER A 161 -1.54 16.90 1.83
N PHE A 162 -2.35 16.85 2.90
CA PHE A 162 -3.48 15.93 2.95
C PHE A 162 -4.52 16.25 1.87
N LEU A 163 -4.90 17.51 1.72
CA LEU A 163 -5.90 17.92 0.73
C LEU A 163 -5.41 17.69 -0.71
N ASN A 164 -4.12 17.89 -1.01
CA ASN A 164 -3.52 17.48 -2.29
C ASN A 164 -3.69 15.98 -2.54
N ALA A 165 -3.36 15.14 -1.55
CA ALA A 165 -3.54 13.70 -1.64
C ALA A 165 -5.02 13.29 -1.83
N VAL A 166 -5.97 14.03 -1.24
CA VAL A 166 -7.40 13.85 -1.52
C VAL A 166 -7.70 14.12 -2.99
N LEU A 167 -7.23 15.22 -3.56
CA LEU A 167 -7.47 15.55 -4.97
C LEU A 167 -6.83 14.52 -5.91
N ASP A 168 -5.61 14.06 -5.60
CA ASP A 168 -4.93 12.98 -6.33
C ASP A 168 -5.77 11.70 -6.30
N ALA A 169 -6.27 11.31 -5.12
CA ALA A 169 -7.04 10.10 -4.94
C ALA A 169 -8.41 10.16 -5.65
N VAL A 170 -9.09 11.31 -5.63
CA VAL A 170 -10.35 11.53 -6.36
C VAL A 170 -10.17 11.43 -7.87
N GLU A 171 -9.07 11.95 -8.42
CA GLU A 171 -8.77 11.88 -9.86
C GLU A 171 -8.38 10.46 -10.30
N THR A 172 -7.76 9.67 -9.42
CA THR A 172 -7.16 8.37 -9.78
C THR A 172 -7.99 7.15 -9.37
N SER A 173 -8.86 7.25 -8.36
CA SER A 173 -9.65 6.14 -7.84
C SER A 173 -11.13 6.47 -7.72
N SER A 174 -11.98 5.59 -8.23
CA SER A 174 -13.44 5.68 -8.05
C SER A 174 -13.89 5.45 -6.61
N ASP A 175 -13.07 4.78 -5.79
CA ASP A 175 -13.44 4.40 -4.42
C ASP A 175 -13.46 5.61 -3.48
N VAL A 176 -12.84 6.72 -3.89
CA VAL A 176 -12.69 7.95 -3.10
C VAL A 176 -13.64 9.06 -3.58
N ARG A 177 -14.78 8.70 -4.17
CA ARG A 177 -15.77 9.69 -4.67
C ARG A 177 -16.73 10.22 -3.61
N ARG A 178 -16.83 9.55 -2.45
CA ARG A 178 -17.65 10.00 -1.31
C ARG A 178 -16.82 10.77 -0.29
N VAL A 179 -16.46 12.00 -0.65
CA VAL A 179 -15.69 12.88 0.23
C VAL A 179 -16.66 13.64 1.15
N PRO A 180 -16.48 13.60 2.49
CA PRO A 180 -17.35 14.33 3.41
C PRO A 180 -17.29 15.84 3.19
N LEU A 181 -18.44 16.51 3.35
CA LEU A 181 -18.58 17.96 3.11
C LEU A 181 -17.53 18.80 3.85
N ARG A 182 -17.18 18.43 5.08
CA ARG A 182 -16.15 19.13 5.86
C ARG A 182 -14.79 19.19 5.14
N VAL A 183 -14.38 18.09 4.50
CA VAL A 183 -13.10 18.01 3.76
C VAL A 183 -13.22 18.80 2.47
N VAL A 184 -14.38 18.75 1.80
CA VAL A 184 -14.65 19.57 0.61
C VAL A 184 -14.56 21.05 0.92
N THR A 185 -15.14 21.51 2.03
CA THR A 185 -15.06 22.92 2.44
C THR A 185 -13.61 23.35 2.66
N GLU A 186 -12.78 22.51 3.28
CA GLU A 186 -11.34 22.77 3.43
C GLU A 186 -10.62 22.79 2.08
N CYS A 187 -10.93 21.87 1.15
CA CYS A 187 -10.39 21.89 -0.21
C CYS A 187 -10.75 23.17 -0.95
N VAL A 188 -12.01 23.63 -0.84
CA VAL A 188 -12.46 24.89 -1.44
C VAL A 188 -11.73 26.08 -0.82
N SER A 189 -11.59 26.11 0.50
CA SER A 189 -10.85 27.16 1.21
C SER A 189 -9.38 27.23 0.75
N ALA A 190 -8.71 26.08 0.64
CA ALA A 190 -7.29 25.98 0.32
C ALA A 190 -6.98 26.17 -1.17
N PHE A 191 -7.87 25.73 -2.07
CA PHE A 191 -7.60 25.63 -3.51
C PHE A 191 -8.65 26.33 -4.38
N ARG A 192 -9.33 27.36 -3.88
CA ARG A 192 -10.41 28.06 -4.60
C ARG A 192 -10.05 28.51 -6.02
N ASP A 193 -8.79 28.86 -6.25
CA ASP A 193 -8.30 29.42 -7.52
C ASP A 193 -7.75 28.30 -8.44
N SER A 194 -7.86 27.03 -8.05
CA SER A 194 -7.31 25.89 -8.77
C SER A 194 -8.33 25.26 -9.72
N PRO A 195 -8.10 25.23 -11.05
CA PRO A 195 -9.00 24.56 -11.99
C PRO A 195 -9.03 23.04 -11.76
N ARG A 196 -8.03 22.50 -11.06
CA ARG A 196 -7.98 21.11 -10.64
C ARG A 196 -9.14 20.77 -9.69
N LEU A 197 -9.42 21.65 -8.75
CA LEU A 197 -10.46 21.45 -7.74
C LEU A 197 -11.84 21.30 -8.42
N GLU A 198 -12.17 22.16 -9.37
CA GLU A 198 -13.48 22.08 -10.05
C GLU A 198 -13.68 20.75 -10.79
N ARG A 199 -12.62 20.23 -11.44
CA ARG A 199 -12.64 18.90 -12.06
C ARG A 199 -12.87 17.80 -11.02
N CYS A 200 -12.17 17.84 -9.88
CA CYS A 200 -12.35 16.87 -8.80
C CYS A 200 -13.78 16.92 -8.24
N LEU A 201 -14.35 18.12 -8.04
CA LEU A 201 -15.71 18.28 -7.53
C LEU A 201 -16.76 17.69 -8.49
N SER A 202 -16.56 17.82 -9.81
CA SER A 202 -17.49 17.31 -10.82
C SER A 202 -17.66 15.78 -10.84
N VAL A 203 -16.68 15.04 -10.27
CA VAL A 203 -16.70 13.57 -10.22
C VAL A 203 -17.12 13.00 -8.86
N LEU A 204 -17.34 13.85 -7.86
CA LEU A 204 -17.79 13.42 -6.54
C LEU A 204 -19.22 12.87 -6.59
N GLU A 205 -19.49 11.88 -5.74
CA GLU A 205 -20.81 11.29 -5.66
C GLU A 205 -21.83 12.22 -4.96
N PRO A 206 -23.11 12.18 -5.36
CA PRO A 206 -24.17 13.03 -4.80
C PRO A 206 -24.60 12.70 -3.36
N THR A 207 -23.71 12.69 -2.37
CA THR A 207 -24.14 12.46 -0.97
C THR A 207 -24.72 13.71 -0.30
N ASP A 208 -24.29 14.91 -0.71
CA ASP A 208 -24.71 16.19 -0.10
C ASP A 208 -24.78 17.33 -1.15
N ILE A 209 -25.26 17.07 -2.37
CA ILE A 209 -25.30 18.07 -3.47
C ILE A 209 -26.00 19.36 -3.05
N ASP A 210 -27.09 19.27 -2.27
CA ASP A 210 -27.85 20.44 -1.83
C ASP A 210 -27.02 21.38 -0.94
N LYS A 211 -26.02 20.85 -0.23
CA LYS A 211 -25.08 21.63 0.60
C LYS A 211 -23.83 22.04 -0.18
N LEU A 212 -23.42 21.25 -1.17
CA LEU A 212 -22.29 21.53 -2.03
C LEU A 212 -22.58 22.71 -2.99
N ARG A 213 -23.79 22.74 -3.57
CA ARG A 213 -24.18 23.74 -4.57
C ARG A 213 -24.00 25.19 -4.07
N PRO A 214 -24.48 25.59 -2.88
CA PRO A 214 -24.21 26.93 -2.35
C PRO A 214 -22.72 27.28 -2.25
N ILE A 215 -21.87 26.31 -1.87
CA ILE A 215 -20.42 26.50 -1.73
C ILE A 215 -19.79 26.73 -3.10
N CYS A 216 -20.13 25.93 -4.11
CA CYS A 216 -19.65 26.10 -5.47
C CYS A 216 -20.09 27.45 -6.08
N VAL A 217 -21.36 27.84 -5.88
CA VAL A 217 -21.88 29.14 -6.34
C VAL A 217 -21.16 30.30 -5.67
N GLN A 218 -20.97 30.26 -4.35
CA GLN A 218 -20.27 31.32 -3.60
C GLN A 218 -18.83 31.51 -4.07
N ASN A 219 -18.17 30.42 -4.48
CA ASN A 219 -16.78 30.45 -4.95
C ASN A 219 -16.64 30.48 -6.48
N ARG A 220 -17.73 30.72 -7.22
CA ARG A 220 -17.75 30.82 -8.70
C ARG A 220 -17.26 29.57 -9.44
N MET A 221 -17.39 28.40 -8.83
CA MET A 221 -16.96 27.10 -9.38
C MET A 221 -18.06 26.51 -10.26
N TRP A 222 -18.33 27.15 -11.40
CA TRP A 222 -19.45 26.79 -12.26
C TRP A 222 -19.26 25.46 -12.99
N SER A 223 -18.03 25.01 -13.22
CA SER A 223 -17.77 23.73 -13.91
C SER A 223 -17.94 22.51 -13.00
N ALA A 224 -18.10 22.73 -11.70
CA ALA A 224 -18.39 21.70 -10.70
C ALA A 224 -19.88 21.44 -10.45
N LEU A 225 -20.77 22.27 -11.02
CA LEU A 225 -22.24 22.21 -10.88
C LEU A 225 -22.90 21.49 -12.06
#